data_AF-A0A849D869-F1
#
_entry.id   AF-A0A849D869-F1
#
_cell.length_a   1.000
_cell.length_b   1.000
_cell.length_c   1.000
_cell.angle_alpha   90.00
_cell.angle_beta   90.00
_cell.angle_gamma   90.00
#
_symmetry.space_group_name_H-M   'P 1'
#
loop_
_entity.id
_entity.type
_entity.pdbx_description
1 polymer ?
#
loop_
_entity_poly.entity_id
_entity_poly.type
_entity_poly.pdbx_seq_one_letter_code
_entity_poly.pdbx_strand_id
1 'polypeptide(L)'
;RWAVFKDGDITLYRPVPRDRDQAFSRMDDGFILGLATALVPPIRLLNAYDEELKNVNWMNMEPYPLDVALVKNFGKSTWLEEAGYIQENLTDEVIETAFNEIPEEVRDATLDDIKRKLKGRRANIKDIAGRYADVVNKYAIVRGTDKDDWFDITRMPNGNTRVVGYRIKDGEKSDVIHNRVYNHKDTKEIWVYALDDDDHFFVDGAGDDPIKVRLVGGLNKDTYEVKNGRKVHLYDYRSKSNTFKSNKGNRHIRDDYETNNYDFKKPRFNSNVLIPGIGGNPDDGLKVGLTNTYTNNGFQRNPFTSKHTLSGFFYSATSGFELEYQGEFANVLGSWNLAIGGKFTSPNYATNFFGYGNSTLNPNAEDEDNFDLDYNRVKLGTLSLGAGLVHRGEHGGVFNIGVNYQSFDLEETEGRFIETFAAVFPSDNENSFINTEASYVFQNSDNPAFPTLGMKFLMQFGYTHNLDNSNGFGYLIPSLDFAYRLVPSGALVFATKSKAHLNFGDDFEFYQAASIGGNDGMRGYRNQRFTGKNAFYQSSDLRWNFGRKKTSLFPIETGLFAGFDVGRVWVDDNLLLNPTFNDEQWNTSVGGGFFVNAADFVSGSLSLFNSDDGLRFAFAVGFGF
;
A
#
# COMPACT_ATOMS: atom_id res chain seq x y z
N ARG A 1 -28.89 0.21 13.09
CA ARG A 1 -29.28 -1.19 13.44
C ARG A 1 -30.49 -1.55 12.56
N TRP A 2 -30.84 -2.82 12.42
CA TRP A 2 -32.10 -3.20 11.76
C TRP A 2 -33.00 -3.88 12.79
N ALA A 3 -34.24 -3.42 12.92
CA ALA A 3 -35.26 -4.11 13.68
C ALA A 3 -35.99 -5.09 12.76
N VAL A 4 -36.23 -6.30 13.28
CA VAL A 4 -36.85 -7.39 12.53
C VAL A 4 -38.30 -7.51 12.95
N PHE A 5 -39.19 -7.51 11.98
CA PHE A 5 -40.62 -7.69 12.16
C PHE A 5 -41.07 -8.86 11.28
N LYS A 6 -42.01 -9.67 11.78
CA LYS A 6 -42.69 -10.67 10.96
C LYS A 6 -44.04 -10.09 10.51
N ASP A 7 -44.30 -10.16 9.22
CA ASP A 7 -45.57 -9.78 8.61
C ASP A 7 -46.01 -10.91 7.67
N GLY A 8 -46.79 -11.85 8.23
CA GLY A 8 -47.10 -13.13 7.56
C GLY A 8 -45.84 -13.93 7.23
N ASP A 9 -45.68 -14.28 5.95
CA ASP A 9 -44.51 -15.00 5.42
C ASP A 9 -43.33 -14.07 5.12
N ILE A 10 -43.49 -12.75 5.28
CA ILE A 10 -42.46 -11.76 4.97
C ILE A 10 -41.76 -11.35 6.27
N THR A 11 -40.42 -11.37 6.23
CA THR A 11 -39.60 -10.78 7.30
C THR A 11 -39.21 -9.36 6.89
N LEU A 12 -39.77 -8.36 7.58
CA LEU A 12 -39.51 -6.95 7.35
C LEU A 12 -38.35 -6.47 8.22
N TYR A 13 -37.36 -5.87 7.58
CA TYR A 13 -36.24 -5.22 8.26
C TYR A 13 -36.43 -3.70 8.18
N ARG A 14 -36.55 -3.01 9.32
CA ARG A 14 -36.60 -1.54 9.38
C ARG A 14 -35.32 -0.97 9.94
N PRO A 15 -34.76 0.10 9.36
CA PRO A 15 -33.57 0.73 9.90
C PRO A 15 -33.94 1.41 11.22
N VAL A 16 -33.24 1.06 12.29
CA VAL A 16 -33.26 1.77 13.56
C VAL A 16 -32.09 2.74 13.56
N PRO A 17 -32.35 4.06 13.45
CA PRO A 17 -31.30 5.07 13.48
C PRO A 17 -30.55 4.95 14.82
N ARG A 18 -29.22 5.02 14.76
CA ARG A 18 -28.37 5.19 15.94
C ARG A 18 -28.03 6.67 16.10
N ASP A 19 -27.27 6.96 17.15
CA ASP A 19 -26.66 8.26 17.37
C ASP A 19 -26.04 8.80 16.08
N ARG A 20 -26.29 10.07 15.78
CA ARG A 20 -25.77 10.77 14.60
C ARG A 20 -24.61 11.66 15.01
N ASP A 21 -23.69 11.08 15.76
CA ASP A 21 -22.43 11.73 16.10
C ASP A 21 -21.77 12.26 14.84
N GLN A 22 -21.28 13.49 14.89
CA GLN A 22 -20.53 14.13 13.82
C GLN A 22 -21.33 14.45 12.54
N ALA A 23 -22.66 14.42 12.55
CA ALA A 23 -23.48 14.74 11.36
C ALA A 23 -23.18 16.11 10.71
N PHE A 24 -22.72 17.07 11.51
CA PHE A 24 -22.37 18.43 11.08
C PHE A 24 -20.88 18.76 11.29
N SER A 25 -20.01 17.76 11.38
CA SER A 25 -18.58 17.98 11.66
C SER A 25 -17.84 18.70 10.53
N ARG A 26 -16.77 19.43 10.88
CA ARG A 26 -15.85 20.10 9.96
C ARG A 26 -14.46 19.47 10.08
N MET A 27 -14.24 18.34 9.40
CA MET A 27 -13.06 17.49 9.62
C MET A 27 -11.90 17.71 8.65
N ASP A 28 -12.12 18.39 7.53
CA ASP A 28 -11.10 18.74 6.52
C ASP A 28 -10.68 20.22 6.61
N ASP A 29 -10.99 20.90 7.72
CA ASP A 29 -10.68 22.31 7.91
C ASP A 29 -9.19 22.54 8.28
N GLY A 30 -8.63 23.66 7.83
CA GLY A 30 -7.24 24.03 8.05
C GLY A 30 -6.21 23.31 7.17
N PHE A 31 -4.97 23.79 7.21
CA PHE A 31 -3.91 23.34 6.29
C PHE A 31 -3.58 21.85 6.44
N ILE A 32 -3.45 21.34 7.66
CA ILE A 32 -2.98 19.97 7.89
C ILE A 32 -4.04 18.94 7.49
N LEU A 33 -5.29 19.07 7.96
CA LEU A 33 -6.36 18.13 7.63
C LEU A 33 -6.80 18.27 6.17
N GLY A 34 -6.83 19.49 5.64
CA GLY A 34 -7.03 19.73 4.21
C GLY A 34 -5.97 19.06 3.34
N LEU A 35 -4.68 19.15 3.72
CA LEU A 35 -3.60 18.47 3.00
C LEU A 35 -3.67 16.95 3.15
N ALA A 36 -3.90 16.45 4.37
CA ALA A 36 -3.96 15.01 4.65
C ALA A 36 -5.11 14.34 3.89
N THR A 37 -6.31 14.93 3.93
CA THR A 37 -7.46 14.44 3.13
C THR A 37 -7.19 14.59 1.63
N ALA A 38 -6.56 15.68 1.17
CA ALA A 38 -6.20 15.81 -0.25
C ALA A 38 -5.23 14.71 -0.72
N LEU A 39 -4.27 14.29 0.09
CA LEU A 39 -3.19 13.39 -0.30
C LEU A 39 -3.44 11.90 0.02
N VAL A 40 -4.26 11.59 1.02
CA VAL A 40 -4.43 10.23 1.56
C VAL A 40 -5.90 9.79 1.48
N PRO A 41 -6.31 9.07 0.41
CA PRO A 41 -7.70 8.67 0.21
C PRO A 41 -8.41 7.96 1.37
N PRO A 42 -7.78 7.03 2.14
CA PRO A 42 -8.46 6.38 3.26
C PRO A 42 -9.03 7.34 4.32
N ILE A 43 -8.47 8.55 4.47
CA ILE A 43 -8.98 9.56 5.40
C ILE A 43 -9.86 10.62 4.73
N ARG A 44 -10.08 10.55 3.42
CA ARG A 44 -10.99 11.46 2.69
C ARG A 44 -12.46 11.33 3.07
N LEU A 45 -12.83 10.33 3.88
CA LEU A 45 -14.18 10.28 4.45
C LEU A 45 -14.43 11.42 5.46
N LEU A 46 -13.35 11.95 6.05
CA LEU A 46 -13.36 13.04 7.02
C LEU A 46 -13.56 14.42 6.34
N ASN A 47 -14.67 14.60 5.63
CA ASN A 47 -15.00 15.89 4.99
C ASN A 47 -15.77 16.82 5.93
N ALA A 48 -15.74 18.11 5.67
CA ALA A 48 -16.66 19.05 6.29
C ALA A 48 -18.09 18.89 5.78
N TYR A 49 -19.03 19.13 6.69
CA TYR A 49 -20.40 19.40 6.33
C TYR A 49 -20.51 20.79 5.70
N ASP A 50 -20.99 20.82 4.45
CA ASP A 50 -21.15 22.02 3.64
C ASP A 50 -22.39 21.88 2.73
N GLU A 51 -22.77 22.93 2.00
CA GLU A 51 -23.86 22.87 1.02
C GLU A 51 -23.52 21.91 -0.13
N GLU A 52 -22.30 22.00 -0.65
CA GLU A 52 -21.81 21.19 -1.76
C GLU A 52 -21.12 19.90 -1.28
N LEU A 53 -21.43 18.76 -1.90
CA LEU A 53 -20.74 17.49 -1.59
C LEU A 53 -19.79 17.20 -2.73
N LYS A 54 -18.57 17.74 -2.64
CA LYS A 54 -17.60 17.67 -3.74
C LYS A 54 -17.28 16.23 -4.11
N ASN A 55 -16.99 15.38 -3.11
CA ASN A 55 -16.59 13.99 -3.35
C ASN A 55 -17.55 12.98 -2.73
N VAL A 56 -18.56 12.56 -3.52
CA VAL A 56 -19.55 11.55 -3.10
C VAL A 56 -18.95 10.16 -2.88
N ASN A 57 -17.80 9.85 -3.51
CA ASN A 57 -17.20 8.52 -3.42
C ASN A 57 -16.61 8.29 -2.03
N TRP A 58 -15.81 9.23 -1.55
CA TRP A 58 -15.11 9.08 -0.27
C TRP A 58 -16.03 9.27 0.92
N MET A 59 -17.00 10.19 0.83
CA MET A 59 -18.01 10.38 1.87
C MET A 59 -18.84 9.09 2.09
N ASN A 60 -19.10 8.34 1.02
CA ASN A 60 -19.86 7.10 1.06
C ASN A 60 -18.98 5.85 0.98
N MET A 61 -17.68 5.95 1.30
CA MET A 61 -16.76 4.83 1.18
C MET A 61 -17.16 3.63 2.04
N GLU A 62 -17.56 3.88 3.28
CA GLU A 62 -18.01 2.86 4.24
C GLU A 62 -19.34 2.19 3.85
N PRO A 63 -20.42 2.92 3.53
CA PRO A 63 -21.68 2.30 3.12
C PRO A 63 -21.66 1.67 1.72
N TYR A 64 -20.72 2.06 0.85
CA TYR A 64 -20.69 1.66 -0.56
C TYR A 64 -20.92 0.16 -0.83
N PRO A 65 -20.21 -0.79 -0.17
CA PRO A 65 -20.42 -2.21 -0.45
C PRO A 65 -21.83 -2.69 -0.08
N LEU A 66 -22.42 -2.10 0.98
CA LEU A 66 -23.78 -2.40 1.40
C LEU A 66 -24.80 -1.80 0.42
N ASP A 67 -24.59 -0.57 -0.02
CA ASP A 67 -25.47 0.10 -0.99
C ASP A 67 -25.53 -0.70 -2.29
N VAL A 68 -24.39 -1.12 -2.83
CA VAL A 68 -24.32 -1.99 -4.02
C VAL A 68 -25.10 -3.29 -3.82
N ALA A 69 -25.06 -3.88 -2.62
CA ALA A 69 -25.76 -5.13 -2.31
C ALA A 69 -27.28 -4.96 -2.14
N LEU A 70 -27.73 -3.87 -1.51
CA LEU A 70 -29.13 -3.66 -1.14
C LEU A 70 -29.95 -2.98 -2.25
N VAL A 71 -29.38 -2.00 -2.96
CA VAL A 71 -30.10 -1.25 -4.00
C VAL A 71 -29.89 -1.80 -5.41
N LYS A 72 -29.43 -3.04 -5.55
CA LYS A 72 -29.07 -3.71 -6.82
C LYS A 72 -30.16 -3.68 -7.90
N ASN A 73 -31.43 -3.62 -7.49
CA ASN A 73 -32.58 -3.63 -8.40
C ASN A 73 -32.96 -2.25 -8.95
N PHE A 74 -32.41 -1.16 -8.41
CA PHE A 74 -32.82 0.20 -8.75
C PHE A 74 -31.77 0.93 -9.60
N GLY A 75 -32.25 1.66 -10.61
CA GLY A 75 -31.42 2.49 -11.48
C GLY A 75 -31.37 3.95 -11.05
N LYS A 76 -30.59 4.77 -11.75
CA LYS A 76 -30.41 6.21 -11.48
C LYS A 76 -31.73 6.99 -11.42
N SER A 77 -32.74 6.60 -12.20
CA SER A 77 -34.06 7.24 -12.17
C SER A 77 -34.70 7.20 -10.78
N THR A 78 -34.67 6.05 -10.10
CA THR A 78 -35.21 5.90 -8.74
C THR A 78 -34.43 6.78 -7.75
N TRP A 79 -33.11 6.87 -7.88
CA TRP A 79 -32.31 7.77 -7.03
C TRP A 79 -32.72 9.24 -7.19
N LEU A 80 -32.99 9.68 -8.42
CA LEU A 80 -33.42 11.05 -8.69
C LEU A 80 -34.87 11.32 -8.23
N GLU A 81 -35.73 10.32 -8.33
CA GLU A 81 -37.10 10.35 -7.81
C GLU A 81 -37.12 10.52 -6.29
N GLU A 82 -36.41 9.65 -5.56
CA GLU A 82 -36.30 9.74 -4.09
C GLU A 82 -35.61 11.03 -3.63
N ALA A 83 -34.58 11.49 -4.35
CA ALA A 83 -33.95 12.78 -4.09
C ALA A 83 -34.93 13.95 -4.32
N GLY A 84 -35.80 13.85 -5.33
CA GLY A 84 -36.88 14.80 -5.56
C GLY A 84 -37.91 14.81 -4.43
N TYR A 85 -38.33 13.62 -3.99
CA TYR A 85 -39.23 13.49 -2.84
C TYR A 85 -38.66 14.18 -1.59
N ILE A 86 -37.38 13.95 -1.27
CA ILE A 86 -36.72 14.63 -0.13
C ILE A 86 -36.68 16.14 -0.35
N GLN A 87 -36.30 16.59 -1.55
CA GLN A 87 -36.21 18.02 -1.87
C GLN A 87 -37.55 18.75 -1.72
N GLU A 88 -38.65 18.10 -2.10
CA GLU A 88 -40.00 18.66 -2.08
C GLU A 88 -40.64 18.63 -0.68
N ASN A 89 -40.35 17.60 0.12
CA ASN A 89 -41.00 17.41 1.42
C ASN A 89 -40.20 17.96 2.61
N LEU A 90 -38.88 18.13 2.48
CA LEU A 90 -38.06 18.76 3.52
C LEU A 90 -38.08 20.29 3.34
N THR A 91 -39.24 20.92 3.52
CA THR A 91 -39.41 22.37 3.28
C THR A 91 -38.61 23.21 4.29
N ASP A 92 -38.48 24.51 4.01
CA ASP A 92 -37.82 25.44 4.93
C ASP A 92 -38.51 25.46 6.30
N GLU A 93 -39.83 25.40 6.32
CA GLU A 93 -40.65 25.36 7.54
C GLU A 93 -40.38 24.09 8.36
N VAL A 94 -40.23 22.94 7.69
CA VAL A 94 -39.87 21.67 8.36
C VAL A 94 -38.48 21.77 8.98
N ILE A 95 -37.52 22.35 8.26
CA ILE A 95 -36.16 22.57 8.77
C ILE A 95 -36.18 23.52 9.97
N GLU A 96 -36.83 24.68 9.87
CA GLU A 96 -36.91 25.62 11.00
C GLU A 96 -37.60 24.99 12.22
N THR A 97 -38.71 24.27 12.01
CA THR A 97 -39.42 23.58 13.09
C THR A 97 -38.53 22.56 13.78
N ALA A 98 -37.82 21.72 13.03
CA ALA A 98 -36.91 20.72 13.60
C ALA A 98 -35.76 21.36 14.40
N PHE A 99 -35.19 22.47 13.92
CA PHE A 99 -34.11 23.15 14.61
C PHE A 99 -34.58 23.98 15.82
N ASN A 100 -35.87 24.33 15.89
CA ASN A 100 -36.49 24.95 17.07
C ASN A 100 -36.72 23.97 18.22
N GLU A 101 -36.50 22.67 18.04
CA GLU A 101 -36.48 21.69 19.14
C GLU A 101 -35.13 21.65 19.86
N ILE A 102 -34.08 22.24 19.28
CA ILE A 102 -32.75 22.33 19.90
C ILE A 102 -32.79 23.38 21.03
N PRO A 103 -32.17 23.17 22.20
CA PRO A 103 -32.19 24.15 23.29
C PRO A 103 -31.75 25.56 22.87
N GLU A 104 -32.40 26.61 23.40
CA GLU A 104 -32.15 28.01 23.02
C GLU A 104 -30.69 28.43 23.24
N GLU A 105 -30.04 27.85 24.26
CA GLU A 105 -28.66 28.14 24.66
C GLU A 105 -27.61 27.80 23.59
N VAL A 106 -27.95 26.95 22.60
CA VAL A 106 -27.06 26.56 21.50
C VAL A 106 -27.57 27.01 20.13
N ARG A 107 -28.60 27.87 20.08
CA ARG A 107 -29.11 28.49 18.84
C ARG A 107 -28.31 29.74 18.47
N ASP A 108 -27.01 29.59 18.36
CA ASP A 108 -26.10 30.66 17.96
C ASP A 108 -25.87 30.69 16.44
N ALA A 109 -24.94 31.53 16.00
CA ALA A 109 -24.56 31.65 14.59
C ALA A 109 -24.07 30.33 13.96
N THR A 110 -23.57 29.37 14.76
CA THR A 110 -23.19 28.04 14.30
C THR A 110 -24.41 27.26 13.84
N LEU A 111 -25.51 27.33 14.60
CA LEU A 111 -26.75 26.64 14.24
C LEU A 111 -27.37 27.25 12.99
N ASP A 112 -27.31 28.58 12.84
CA ASP A 112 -27.75 29.26 11.62
C ASP A 112 -26.90 28.85 10.41
N ASP A 113 -25.58 28.70 10.57
CA ASP A 113 -24.71 28.18 9.50
C ASP A 113 -25.05 26.74 9.11
N ILE A 114 -25.34 25.86 10.09
CA ILE A 114 -25.76 24.49 9.83
C ILE A 114 -27.10 24.46 9.08
N LYS A 115 -28.09 25.27 9.48
CA LYS A 115 -29.38 25.40 8.78
C LYS A 115 -29.19 25.86 7.34
N ARG A 116 -28.37 26.89 7.13
CA ARG A 116 -28.01 27.39 5.79
C ARG A 116 -27.41 26.25 4.95
N LYS A 117 -26.42 25.53 5.49
CA LYS A 117 -25.78 24.40 4.83
C LYS A 117 -26.74 23.26 4.49
N LEU A 118 -27.65 22.93 5.40
CA LEU A 118 -28.68 21.91 5.16
C LEU A 118 -29.64 22.32 4.04
N LYS A 119 -30.07 23.57 4.01
CA LYS A 119 -30.93 24.11 2.94
C LYS A 119 -30.21 24.06 1.58
N GLY A 120 -28.94 24.45 1.51
CA GLY A 120 -28.14 24.34 0.30
C GLY A 120 -27.88 22.88 -0.11
N ARG A 121 -27.60 21.98 0.83
CA ARG A 121 -27.46 20.53 0.59
C ARG A 121 -28.74 19.94 0.00
N ARG A 122 -29.91 20.28 0.58
CA ARG A 122 -31.23 19.88 0.05
C ARG A 122 -31.45 20.44 -1.35
N ALA A 123 -31.07 21.70 -1.63
CA ALA A 123 -31.19 22.29 -2.96
C ALA A 123 -30.36 21.51 -4.01
N ASN A 124 -29.19 21.01 -3.62
CA ASN A 124 -28.27 20.26 -4.49
C ASN A 124 -28.50 18.72 -4.47
N ILE A 125 -29.49 18.21 -3.74
CA ILE A 125 -29.58 16.77 -3.44
C ILE A 125 -29.75 15.89 -4.69
N LYS A 126 -30.42 16.39 -5.74
CA LYS A 126 -30.57 15.67 -7.01
C LYS A 126 -29.24 15.45 -7.72
N ASP A 127 -28.36 16.46 -7.73
CA ASP A 127 -27.00 16.32 -8.28
C ASP A 127 -26.18 15.31 -7.46
N ILE A 128 -26.22 15.44 -6.13
CA ILE A 128 -25.50 14.56 -5.21
C ILE A 128 -25.94 13.10 -5.40
N ALA A 129 -27.24 12.85 -5.40
CA ALA A 129 -27.82 11.53 -5.62
C ALA A 129 -27.50 11.01 -7.01
N GLY A 130 -27.55 11.85 -8.04
CA GLY A 130 -27.19 11.49 -9.41
C GLY A 130 -25.74 11.02 -9.54
N ARG A 131 -24.78 11.78 -8.98
CA ARG A 131 -23.37 11.42 -8.98
C ARG A 131 -23.09 10.15 -8.17
N TYR A 132 -23.74 9.98 -7.01
CA TYR A 132 -23.56 8.77 -6.21
C TYR A 132 -24.24 7.54 -6.86
N ALA A 133 -25.36 7.72 -7.53
CA ALA A 133 -25.99 6.65 -8.31
C ALA A 133 -25.05 6.16 -9.42
N ASP A 134 -24.30 7.03 -10.09
CA ASP A 134 -23.29 6.63 -11.09
C ASP A 134 -22.18 5.77 -10.47
N VAL A 135 -21.84 6.03 -9.21
CA VAL A 135 -20.81 5.30 -8.46
C VAL A 135 -21.29 3.90 -8.07
N VAL A 136 -22.49 3.81 -7.49
CA VAL A 136 -23.12 2.55 -7.09
C VAL A 136 -23.40 1.68 -8.31
N ASN A 137 -23.84 2.26 -9.42
CA ASN A 137 -24.20 1.51 -10.63
C ASN A 137 -23.02 1.18 -11.55
N LYS A 138 -21.80 1.63 -11.24
CA LYS A 138 -20.58 1.29 -11.98
C LYS A 138 -20.34 -0.22 -12.01
N TYR A 139 -20.63 -0.90 -10.90
CA TYR A 139 -20.59 -2.36 -10.75
C TYR A 139 -21.98 -2.86 -10.37
N ALA A 140 -22.53 -3.77 -11.17
CA ALA A 140 -23.78 -4.43 -10.82
C ALA A 140 -23.49 -5.80 -10.20
N ILE A 141 -24.06 -6.07 -9.04
CA ILE A 141 -23.93 -7.37 -8.38
C ILE A 141 -25.31 -8.02 -8.34
N VAL A 142 -25.43 -9.10 -9.11
CA VAL A 142 -26.61 -9.96 -9.15
C VAL A 142 -26.31 -11.16 -8.26
N ARG A 143 -26.95 -11.20 -7.10
CA ARG A 143 -26.88 -12.33 -6.18
C ARG A 143 -28.10 -13.22 -6.36
N GLY A 144 -27.85 -14.50 -6.60
CA GLY A 144 -28.79 -15.62 -6.53
C GLY A 144 -29.21 -15.95 -5.09
N THR A 145 -29.53 -17.21 -4.87
CA THR A 145 -29.98 -17.81 -3.62
C THR A 145 -29.20 -19.09 -3.35
N ASP A 146 -29.29 -19.65 -2.14
CA ASP A 146 -28.55 -20.87 -1.79
C ASP A 146 -29.28 -22.15 -2.29
N LYS A 147 -29.85 -22.08 -3.50
CA LYS A 147 -30.76 -23.05 -4.10
C LYS A 147 -30.67 -22.96 -5.63
N ASP A 148 -31.14 -23.98 -6.36
CA ASP A 148 -31.10 -24.02 -7.83
C ASP A 148 -31.64 -22.75 -8.51
N ASP A 149 -30.78 -21.99 -9.19
CA ASP A 149 -31.11 -20.75 -9.89
C ASP A 149 -30.76 -20.80 -11.39
N TRP A 150 -31.55 -20.07 -12.18
CA TRP A 150 -31.32 -19.89 -13.62
C TRP A 150 -31.09 -18.42 -13.94
N PHE A 151 -29.99 -18.11 -14.63
CA PHE A 151 -29.68 -16.76 -15.11
C PHE A 151 -29.73 -16.67 -16.63
N ASP A 152 -30.65 -15.86 -17.17
CA ASP A 152 -30.65 -15.44 -18.57
C ASP A 152 -29.93 -14.09 -18.72
N ILE A 153 -28.86 -14.07 -19.51
CA ILE A 153 -28.07 -12.88 -19.84
C ILE A 153 -28.14 -12.61 -21.34
N THR A 154 -28.96 -11.65 -21.74
CA THR A 154 -29.17 -11.30 -23.16
C THR A 154 -28.39 -10.05 -23.54
N ARG A 155 -27.50 -10.17 -24.54
CA ARG A 155 -26.75 -9.05 -25.13
C ARG A 155 -27.61 -8.32 -26.15
N MET A 156 -27.90 -7.06 -25.87
CA MET A 156 -28.79 -6.21 -26.67
C MET A 156 -28.03 -5.07 -27.37
N PRO A 157 -28.60 -4.47 -28.42
CA PRO A 157 -27.98 -3.32 -29.08
C PRO A 157 -27.72 -2.12 -28.15
N ASN A 158 -26.82 -1.22 -28.56
CA ASN A 158 -26.43 0.01 -27.88
C ASN A 158 -25.77 -0.21 -26.51
N GLY A 159 -25.00 -1.30 -26.37
CA GLY A 159 -24.31 -1.66 -25.14
C GLY A 159 -25.24 -2.09 -23.99
N ASN A 160 -26.48 -2.46 -24.30
CA ASN A 160 -27.42 -2.94 -23.30
C ASN A 160 -27.19 -4.42 -22.99
N THR A 161 -27.35 -4.82 -21.73
CA THR A 161 -27.37 -6.23 -21.31
C THR A 161 -28.51 -6.42 -20.33
N ARG A 162 -29.44 -7.32 -20.66
CA ARG A 162 -30.51 -7.73 -19.74
C ARG A 162 -30.03 -8.94 -18.93
N VAL A 163 -30.23 -8.90 -17.62
CA VAL A 163 -30.00 -10.02 -16.71
C VAL A 163 -31.30 -10.35 -16.01
N VAL A 164 -31.74 -11.60 -16.12
CA VAL A 164 -32.90 -12.13 -15.41
C VAL A 164 -32.47 -13.37 -14.63
N GLY A 165 -32.73 -13.38 -13.32
CA GLY A 165 -32.50 -14.53 -12.45
C GLY A 165 -33.82 -15.14 -12.02
N TYR A 166 -33.93 -16.46 -12.07
CA TYR A 166 -35.10 -17.24 -11.69
C TYR A 166 -34.73 -18.31 -10.67
N ARG A 167 -35.62 -18.59 -9.72
CA ARG A 167 -35.61 -19.84 -8.96
C ARG A 167 -35.93 -21.00 -9.91
N ILE A 168 -35.24 -22.12 -9.77
CA ILE A 168 -35.65 -23.39 -10.38
C ILE A 168 -36.47 -24.16 -9.32
N LYS A 169 -37.65 -24.64 -9.73
CA LYS A 169 -38.52 -25.51 -8.95
C LYS A 169 -39.05 -26.60 -9.88
N ASP A 170 -38.99 -27.85 -9.45
CA ASP A 170 -39.42 -29.01 -10.25
C ASP A 170 -38.79 -29.07 -11.66
N GLY A 171 -37.56 -28.56 -11.81
CA GLY A 171 -36.83 -28.53 -13.08
C GLY A 171 -37.23 -27.40 -14.04
N GLU A 172 -38.15 -26.51 -13.65
CA GLU A 172 -38.61 -25.39 -14.46
C GLU A 172 -38.29 -24.02 -13.83
N LYS A 173 -38.19 -22.98 -14.67
CA LYS A 173 -38.05 -21.59 -14.19
C LYS A 173 -39.33 -21.17 -13.48
N SER A 174 -39.20 -20.69 -12.25
CA SER A 174 -40.32 -20.30 -11.39
C SER A 174 -40.25 -18.80 -11.02
N ASP A 175 -39.91 -18.48 -9.78
CA ASP A 175 -39.93 -17.12 -9.23
C ASP A 175 -38.81 -16.25 -9.79
N VAL A 176 -39.11 -15.03 -10.20
CA VAL A 176 -38.09 -14.05 -10.64
C VAL A 176 -37.44 -13.40 -9.43
N ILE A 177 -36.14 -13.60 -9.26
CA ILE A 177 -35.35 -13.01 -8.16
C ILE A 177 -34.58 -11.75 -8.58
N HIS A 178 -34.37 -11.57 -9.89
CA HIS A 178 -33.76 -10.38 -10.46
C HIS A 178 -34.21 -10.17 -11.91
N ASN A 179 -34.45 -8.93 -12.33
CA ASN A 179 -34.74 -8.59 -13.72
C ASN A 179 -34.37 -7.14 -13.99
N ARG A 180 -33.27 -6.91 -14.71
CA ARG A 180 -32.79 -5.55 -15.01
C ARG A 180 -32.06 -5.48 -16.34
N VAL A 181 -32.20 -4.33 -17.01
CA VAL A 181 -31.38 -3.95 -18.16
C VAL A 181 -30.31 -2.96 -17.69
N TYR A 182 -29.07 -3.26 -18.02
CA TYR A 182 -27.89 -2.43 -17.75
C TYR A 182 -27.35 -1.85 -19.05
N ASN A 183 -26.80 -0.64 -19.01
CA ASN A 183 -26.14 -0.02 -20.17
C ASN A 183 -24.63 0.15 -19.93
N HIS A 184 -23.80 -0.09 -20.95
CA HIS A 184 -22.34 0.00 -20.85
C HIS A 184 -21.81 1.39 -20.48
N LYS A 185 -22.58 2.44 -20.74
CA LYS A 185 -22.22 3.82 -20.34
C LYS A 185 -22.17 3.94 -18.81
N ASP A 186 -23.16 3.37 -18.12
CA ASP A 186 -23.32 3.50 -16.67
C ASP A 186 -22.67 2.34 -15.91
N THR A 187 -22.82 1.10 -16.41
CA THR A 187 -22.33 -0.12 -15.77
C THR A 187 -21.17 -0.71 -16.54
N LYS A 188 -19.99 -0.77 -15.90
CA LYS A 188 -18.76 -1.27 -16.52
C LYS A 188 -18.61 -2.78 -16.39
N GLU A 189 -19.17 -3.35 -15.34
CA GLU A 189 -19.05 -4.78 -15.05
C GLU A 189 -20.29 -5.29 -14.29
N ILE A 190 -20.76 -6.49 -14.63
CA ILE A 190 -21.83 -7.20 -13.94
C ILE A 190 -21.24 -8.48 -13.35
N TRP A 191 -21.42 -8.70 -12.05
CA TRP A 191 -21.04 -9.92 -11.35
C TRP A 191 -22.30 -10.68 -10.98
N VAL A 192 -22.51 -11.84 -11.60
CA VAL A 192 -23.61 -12.75 -11.31
C VAL A 192 -23.06 -13.88 -10.45
N TYR A 193 -23.52 -13.96 -9.22
CA TYR A 193 -23.21 -15.02 -8.27
C TYR A 193 -24.42 -15.93 -8.13
N ALA A 194 -24.27 -17.20 -8.45
CA ALA A 194 -25.36 -18.17 -8.32
C ALA A 194 -25.43 -18.78 -6.91
N LEU A 195 -24.26 -18.92 -6.25
CA LEU A 195 -24.05 -19.29 -4.84
C LEU A 195 -23.90 -20.79 -4.58
N ASP A 196 -25.00 -21.53 -4.43
CA ASP A 196 -25.00 -22.94 -4.00
C ASP A 196 -26.10 -23.72 -4.74
N ASP A 197 -26.05 -25.05 -4.60
CA ASP A 197 -26.87 -26.02 -5.35
C ASP A 197 -26.59 -26.02 -6.88
N ASP A 198 -27.55 -26.47 -7.71
CA ASP A 198 -27.32 -26.74 -9.13
C ASP A 198 -27.85 -25.57 -9.99
N ASP A 199 -26.94 -24.72 -10.46
CA ASP A 199 -27.29 -23.48 -11.17
C ASP A 199 -27.06 -23.55 -12.69
N HIS A 200 -27.80 -22.71 -13.43
CA HIS A 200 -27.70 -22.64 -14.88
C HIS A 200 -27.54 -21.21 -15.40
N PHE A 201 -26.45 -20.97 -16.14
CA PHE A 201 -26.20 -19.71 -16.83
C PHE A 201 -26.44 -19.85 -18.34
N PHE A 202 -27.36 -19.03 -18.86
CA PHE A 202 -27.63 -18.93 -20.30
C PHE A 202 -27.26 -17.53 -20.81
N VAL A 203 -26.32 -17.45 -21.75
CA VAL A 203 -25.85 -16.17 -22.32
C VAL A 203 -26.08 -16.12 -23.82
N ASP A 204 -26.86 -15.16 -24.31
CA ASP A 204 -27.23 -15.06 -25.73
C ASP A 204 -27.28 -13.61 -26.25
N GLY A 205 -27.84 -13.42 -27.45
CA GLY A 205 -27.97 -12.12 -28.09
C GLY A 205 -26.73 -11.67 -28.88
N ALA A 206 -26.93 -10.71 -29.78
CA ALA A 206 -25.93 -10.22 -30.73
C ALA A 206 -25.57 -8.73 -30.56
N GLY A 207 -25.90 -8.16 -29.39
CA GLY A 207 -25.64 -6.75 -29.08
C GLY A 207 -24.20 -6.29 -29.34
N ASP A 208 -24.04 -5.02 -29.69
CA ASP A 208 -22.78 -4.29 -29.85
C ASP A 208 -22.28 -3.72 -28.51
N ASP A 209 -20.96 -3.54 -28.39
CA ASP A 209 -20.24 -3.04 -27.20
C ASP A 209 -20.77 -3.54 -25.82
N PRO A 210 -20.61 -4.83 -25.49
CA PRO A 210 -21.28 -5.41 -24.34
C PRO A 210 -20.57 -5.02 -23.04
N ILE A 211 -21.34 -5.06 -21.95
CA ILE A 211 -20.81 -4.96 -20.59
C ILE A 211 -20.01 -6.23 -20.27
N LYS A 212 -18.90 -6.10 -19.55
CA LYS A 212 -18.17 -7.28 -19.06
C LYS A 212 -19.04 -8.00 -18.02
N VAL A 213 -19.26 -9.29 -18.21
CA VAL A 213 -20.06 -10.12 -17.29
C VAL A 213 -19.18 -11.19 -16.70
N ARG A 214 -19.23 -11.33 -15.38
CA ARG A 214 -18.64 -12.44 -14.64
C ARG A 214 -19.76 -13.31 -14.13
N LEU A 215 -19.70 -14.59 -14.47
CA LEU A 215 -20.59 -15.63 -13.97
C LEU A 215 -19.77 -16.43 -12.96
N VAL A 216 -20.24 -16.47 -11.73
CA VAL A 216 -19.62 -17.18 -10.62
C VAL A 216 -20.63 -18.21 -10.16
N GLY A 217 -20.34 -19.48 -10.41
CA GLY A 217 -21.23 -20.59 -10.06
C GLY A 217 -21.37 -20.69 -8.55
N GLY A 218 -20.33 -21.22 -7.93
CA GLY A 218 -20.20 -21.23 -6.48
C GLY A 218 -19.90 -22.64 -6.03
N LEU A 219 -20.58 -23.13 -5.00
CA LEU A 219 -20.42 -24.51 -4.57
C LEU A 219 -21.42 -25.40 -5.32
N ASN A 220 -20.96 -26.56 -5.79
CA ASN A 220 -21.74 -27.62 -6.46
C ASN A 220 -21.70 -27.57 -7.99
N LYS A 221 -22.80 -27.84 -8.69
CA LYS A 221 -22.76 -28.20 -10.12
C LYS A 221 -23.39 -27.11 -10.95
N ASP A 222 -22.54 -26.44 -11.70
CA ASP A 222 -22.98 -25.35 -12.55
C ASP A 222 -23.03 -25.76 -14.02
N THR A 223 -24.07 -25.32 -14.72
CA THR A 223 -24.20 -25.45 -16.17
C THR A 223 -24.05 -24.12 -16.88
N TYR A 224 -23.08 -24.04 -17.79
CA TYR A 224 -22.79 -22.85 -18.59
C TYR A 224 -23.16 -23.06 -20.06
N GLU A 225 -24.21 -22.38 -20.51
CA GLU A 225 -24.67 -22.34 -21.90
C GLU A 225 -24.43 -20.96 -22.51
N VAL A 226 -23.21 -20.73 -22.99
CA VAL A 226 -22.77 -19.44 -23.55
C VAL A 226 -22.85 -19.47 -25.07
N LYS A 227 -23.83 -18.80 -25.66
CA LYS A 227 -23.95 -18.58 -27.12
C LYS A 227 -23.15 -17.37 -27.60
N ASN A 228 -23.01 -16.32 -26.76
CA ASN A 228 -22.16 -15.17 -27.01
C ASN A 228 -21.14 -14.97 -25.87
N GLY A 229 -19.85 -15.22 -26.14
CA GLY A 229 -18.78 -15.16 -25.15
C GLY A 229 -18.06 -13.81 -25.03
N ARG A 230 -18.44 -12.78 -25.81
CA ARG A 230 -17.69 -11.51 -25.84
C ARG A 230 -17.74 -10.82 -24.47
N LYS A 231 -16.58 -10.60 -23.85
CA LYS A 231 -16.42 -10.07 -22.48
C LYS A 231 -17.19 -10.87 -21.40
N VAL A 232 -17.39 -12.17 -21.61
CA VAL A 232 -17.93 -13.09 -20.60
C VAL A 232 -16.77 -13.83 -19.93
N HIS A 233 -16.79 -13.87 -18.60
CA HIS A 233 -15.82 -14.58 -17.78
C HIS A 233 -16.56 -15.55 -16.85
N LEU A 234 -16.15 -16.81 -16.82
CA LEU A 234 -16.76 -17.88 -16.04
C LEU A 234 -15.81 -18.24 -14.90
N TYR A 235 -16.29 -18.27 -13.66
CA TYR A 235 -15.53 -18.54 -12.44
C TYR A 235 -16.18 -19.68 -11.70
N ASP A 236 -15.38 -20.70 -11.39
CA ASP A 236 -15.86 -21.89 -10.71
C ASP A 236 -14.72 -22.71 -10.11
N TYR A 237 -15.08 -23.62 -9.21
CA TYR A 237 -14.17 -24.59 -8.62
C TYR A 237 -13.76 -25.66 -9.63
N ARG A 238 -12.49 -26.05 -9.60
CA ARG A 238 -11.99 -27.16 -10.42
C ARG A 238 -12.38 -28.51 -9.83
N SER A 239 -12.47 -28.57 -8.51
CA SER A 239 -12.85 -29.74 -7.73
C SER A 239 -14.34 -30.12 -7.84
N LYS A 240 -15.16 -29.29 -8.50
CA LYS A 240 -16.60 -29.47 -8.65
C LYS A 240 -16.99 -29.89 -10.07
N SER A 241 -18.18 -30.49 -10.21
CA SER A 241 -18.64 -31.04 -11.49
C SER A 241 -19.40 -30.00 -12.29
N ASN A 242 -18.69 -29.32 -13.20
CA ASN A 242 -19.21 -28.22 -14.00
C ASN A 242 -19.44 -28.63 -15.46
N THR A 243 -20.59 -28.27 -16.03
CA THR A 243 -20.99 -28.60 -17.40
C THR A 243 -20.89 -27.37 -18.31
N PHE A 244 -19.99 -27.40 -19.30
CA PHE A 244 -19.86 -26.33 -20.30
C PHE A 244 -20.42 -26.79 -21.65
N LYS A 245 -21.56 -26.22 -22.09
CA LYS A 245 -22.20 -26.60 -23.37
C LYS A 245 -21.55 -25.96 -24.61
N SER A 246 -20.62 -25.03 -24.43
CA SER A 246 -19.87 -24.40 -25.52
C SER A 246 -18.46 -23.95 -25.07
N ASN A 247 -17.55 -23.73 -26.02
CA ASN A 247 -16.21 -23.18 -25.77
C ASN A 247 -16.14 -21.64 -25.84
N LYS A 248 -17.28 -20.95 -25.70
CA LYS A 248 -17.34 -19.49 -25.74
C LYS A 248 -17.21 -18.89 -24.34
N GLY A 249 -16.56 -17.74 -24.24
CA GLY A 249 -16.27 -17.05 -22.97
C GLY A 249 -14.91 -17.44 -22.38
N ASN A 250 -14.43 -16.67 -21.41
CA ASN A 250 -13.13 -16.88 -20.77
C ASN A 250 -13.31 -17.68 -19.47
N ARG A 251 -12.79 -18.89 -19.41
CA ARG A 251 -12.94 -19.79 -18.26
C ARG A 251 -11.81 -19.59 -17.24
N HIS A 252 -12.17 -19.45 -15.97
CA HIS A 252 -11.27 -19.30 -14.82
C HIS A 252 -11.62 -20.39 -13.79
N ILE A 253 -11.30 -21.65 -14.13
CA ILE A 253 -11.69 -22.83 -13.33
C ILE A 253 -10.53 -23.24 -12.41
N ARG A 254 -10.63 -22.85 -11.13
CA ARG A 254 -9.59 -22.99 -10.11
C ARG A 254 -10.25 -23.08 -8.74
N ASP A 255 -9.67 -23.85 -7.84
CA ASP A 255 -10.12 -23.90 -6.44
C ASP A 255 -9.59 -22.67 -5.69
N ASP A 256 -10.30 -21.55 -5.80
CA ASP A 256 -9.98 -20.26 -5.18
C ASP A 256 -11.22 -19.75 -4.43
N TYR A 257 -11.16 -19.81 -3.09
CA TYR A 257 -12.27 -19.43 -2.23
C TYR A 257 -12.64 -17.95 -2.37
N GLU A 258 -11.66 -17.06 -2.36
CA GLU A 258 -11.88 -15.61 -2.41
C GLU A 258 -12.48 -15.16 -3.76
N THR A 259 -12.08 -15.81 -4.86
CA THR A 259 -12.59 -15.50 -6.19
C THR A 259 -13.97 -16.09 -6.44
N ASN A 260 -14.21 -17.34 -6.01
CA ASN A 260 -15.42 -18.08 -6.35
C ASN A 260 -16.57 -17.90 -5.35
N ASN A 261 -16.36 -17.25 -4.21
CA ASN A 261 -17.44 -16.96 -3.27
C ASN A 261 -17.93 -15.52 -3.36
N TYR A 262 -19.19 -15.35 -2.96
CA TYR A 262 -19.81 -14.05 -2.79
C TYR A 262 -19.34 -13.40 -1.48
N ASP A 263 -18.72 -12.23 -1.60
CA ASP A 263 -18.48 -11.31 -0.49
C ASP A 263 -19.06 -9.95 -0.84
N PHE A 264 -20.03 -9.49 -0.06
CA PHE A 264 -20.65 -8.18 -0.26
C PHE A 264 -19.67 -7.01 0.00
N LYS A 265 -18.55 -7.24 0.71
CA LYS A 265 -17.48 -6.25 0.96
C LYS A 265 -16.42 -6.21 -0.15
N LYS A 266 -16.56 -7.06 -1.17
CA LYS A 266 -15.63 -7.12 -2.30
C LYS A 266 -15.62 -5.86 -3.15
N PRO A 267 -16.73 -5.15 -3.45
CA PRO A 267 -16.69 -3.87 -4.16
C PRO A 267 -15.89 -2.85 -3.37
N ARG A 268 -14.83 -2.30 -3.97
CA ARG A 268 -13.95 -1.32 -3.33
C ARG A 268 -13.51 -0.29 -4.35
N PHE A 269 -13.29 0.93 -3.85
CA PHE A 269 -12.73 2.00 -4.66
C PHE A 269 -11.27 1.74 -5.03
N ASN A 270 -10.88 2.20 -6.21
CA ASN A 270 -9.47 2.41 -6.52
C ASN A 270 -8.97 3.59 -5.70
N SER A 271 -7.71 3.57 -5.29
CA SER A 271 -7.11 4.66 -4.51
C SER A 271 -5.78 5.10 -5.10
N ASN A 272 -5.48 6.39 -4.95
CA ASN A 272 -4.18 6.95 -5.28
C ASN A 272 -3.68 7.76 -4.09
N VAL A 273 -2.64 7.27 -3.43
CA VAL A 273 -2.02 7.88 -2.25
C VAL A 273 -0.75 8.59 -2.70
N LEU A 274 -0.60 9.88 -2.37
CA LEU A 274 0.60 10.66 -2.67
C LEU A 274 1.25 11.13 -1.37
N ILE A 275 2.45 10.64 -1.08
CA ILE A 275 3.18 10.86 0.17
C ILE A 275 4.44 11.69 -0.13
N PRO A 276 4.59 12.90 0.45
CA PRO A 276 5.86 13.61 0.45
C PRO A 276 6.83 12.98 1.46
N GLY A 277 8.11 13.00 1.14
CA GLY A 277 9.18 12.57 2.04
C GLY A 277 10.23 13.68 2.14
N ILE A 278 10.60 14.03 3.38
CA ILE A 278 11.65 15.01 3.67
C ILE A 278 12.56 14.42 4.73
N GLY A 279 13.87 14.48 4.53
CA GLY A 279 14.83 14.09 5.55
C GLY A 279 16.18 14.74 5.29
N GLY A 280 17.13 14.51 6.19
CA GLY A 280 18.49 14.94 5.95
C GLY A 280 19.49 14.42 6.96
N ASN A 281 20.72 14.31 6.50
CA ASN A 281 21.91 13.94 7.25
C ASN A 281 23.16 14.51 6.51
N PRO A 282 24.36 14.52 7.12
CA PRO A 282 25.56 15.08 6.49
C PRO A 282 25.93 14.46 5.14
N ASP A 283 25.67 13.16 4.94
CA ASP A 283 26.01 12.45 3.70
C ASP A 283 25.03 12.78 2.57
N ASP A 284 23.72 12.81 2.86
CA ASP A 284 22.66 13.04 1.85
C ASP A 284 22.33 14.53 1.64
N GLY A 285 22.70 15.38 2.60
CA GLY A 285 22.22 16.76 2.68
C GLY A 285 20.73 16.79 2.98
N LEU A 286 19.99 17.65 2.29
CA LEU A 286 18.53 17.64 2.28
C LEU A 286 18.03 16.64 1.25
N LYS A 287 17.30 15.63 1.70
CA LYS A 287 16.54 14.67 0.89
C LYS A 287 15.09 15.12 0.77
N VAL A 288 14.61 15.34 -0.45
CA VAL A 288 13.21 15.70 -0.72
C VAL A 288 12.65 14.86 -1.85
N GLY A 289 11.42 14.39 -1.70
CA GLY A 289 10.80 13.55 -2.72
C GLY A 289 9.34 13.26 -2.50
N LEU A 290 8.80 12.44 -3.41
CA LEU A 290 7.39 12.06 -3.46
C LEU A 290 7.29 10.56 -3.76
N THR A 291 6.34 9.90 -3.12
CA THR A 291 5.93 8.52 -3.41
C THR A 291 4.44 8.50 -3.76
N ASN A 292 4.11 8.04 -4.97
CA ASN A 292 2.75 7.86 -5.44
C ASN A 292 2.40 6.39 -5.52
N THR A 293 1.37 5.96 -4.78
CA THR A 293 0.87 4.59 -4.75
C THR A 293 -0.56 4.53 -5.30
N TYR A 294 -0.73 3.96 -6.48
CA TYR A 294 -2.03 3.67 -7.09
C TYR A 294 -2.42 2.21 -6.85
N THR A 295 -3.54 1.97 -6.19
CA THR A 295 -4.11 0.65 -5.94
C THR A 295 -5.40 0.47 -6.72
N ASN A 296 -5.41 -0.52 -7.61
CA ASN A 296 -6.56 -0.90 -8.43
C ASN A 296 -7.25 -2.13 -7.82
N ASN A 297 -8.57 -2.01 -7.63
CA ASN A 297 -9.41 -2.99 -6.93
C ASN A 297 -10.49 -3.55 -7.87
N GLY A 298 -10.12 -4.52 -8.72
CA GLY A 298 -11.01 -5.26 -9.61
C GLY A 298 -11.63 -6.52 -8.99
N PHE A 299 -12.14 -7.46 -9.79
CA PHE A 299 -12.79 -8.67 -9.28
C PHE A 299 -11.80 -9.71 -8.70
N GLN A 300 -10.71 -10.02 -9.42
CA GLN A 300 -9.64 -10.90 -8.92
C GLN A 300 -8.63 -10.06 -8.15
N ARG A 301 -8.34 -10.46 -6.91
CA ARG A 301 -7.46 -9.71 -6.00
C ARG A 301 -6.68 -10.65 -5.10
N ASN A 302 -5.48 -10.22 -4.69
CA ASN A 302 -4.67 -10.91 -3.69
C ASN A 302 -3.54 -10.00 -3.15
N PRO A 303 -3.80 -8.93 -2.37
CA PRO A 303 -5.08 -8.44 -1.86
C PRO A 303 -5.72 -7.34 -2.73
N PHE A 304 -5.01 -6.85 -3.75
CA PHE A 304 -5.48 -5.91 -4.76
C PHE A 304 -5.41 -6.57 -6.14
N THR A 305 -5.96 -5.96 -7.19
CA THR A 305 -5.81 -6.47 -8.57
C THR A 305 -4.46 -6.06 -9.15
N SER A 306 -4.12 -4.78 -8.97
CA SER A 306 -2.76 -4.29 -9.21
C SER A 306 -2.42 -3.15 -8.26
N LYS A 307 -1.14 -3.02 -7.93
CA LYS A 307 -0.60 -1.90 -7.16
C LYS A 307 0.63 -1.37 -7.88
N HIS A 308 0.70 -0.05 -8.01
CA HIS A 308 1.80 0.66 -8.64
C HIS A 308 2.34 1.68 -7.65
N THR A 309 3.61 1.60 -7.31
CA THR A 309 4.33 2.57 -6.48
C THR A 309 5.40 3.22 -7.34
N LEU A 310 5.36 4.55 -7.46
CA LEU A 310 6.39 5.34 -8.12
C LEU A 310 6.97 6.33 -7.10
N SER A 311 8.28 6.31 -6.90
CA SER A 311 9.00 7.18 -5.98
C SER A 311 10.06 7.98 -6.71
N GLY A 312 10.28 9.22 -6.28
CA GLY A 312 11.38 10.05 -6.76
C GLY A 312 11.95 10.92 -5.65
N PHE A 313 13.26 10.89 -5.46
CA PHE A 313 13.97 11.63 -4.42
C PHE A 313 15.18 12.38 -4.99
N PHE A 314 15.38 13.60 -4.51
CA PHE A 314 16.56 14.44 -4.77
C PHE A 314 17.39 14.58 -3.50
N TYR A 315 18.71 14.58 -3.65
CA TYR A 315 19.71 14.63 -2.57
C TYR A 315 20.59 15.87 -2.76
N SER A 316 20.48 16.86 -1.87
CA SER A 316 21.12 18.16 -2.09
C SER A 316 22.64 18.14 -1.92
N ALA A 317 23.19 17.17 -1.18
CA ALA A 317 24.63 17.12 -0.95
C ALA A 317 25.43 16.80 -2.22
N THR A 318 24.84 16.02 -3.14
CA THR A 318 25.49 15.63 -4.40
C THR A 318 24.77 16.16 -5.63
N SER A 319 23.59 16.77 -5.45
CA SER A 319 22.66 17.08 -6.55
C SER A 319 22.24 15.84 -7.36
N GLY A 320 22.29 14.65 -6.74
CA GLY A 320 21.82 13.41 -7.31
C GLY A 320 20.32 13.20 -7.13
N PHE A 321 19.74 12.35 -7.97
CA PHE A 321 18.36 11.89 -7.80
C PHE A 321 18.23 10.37 -7.99
N GLU A 322 17.17 9.84 -7.40
CA GLU A 322 16.77 8.43 -7.47
C GLU A 322 15.30 8.35 -7.91
N LEU A 323 15.01 7.46 -8.85
CA LEU A 323 13.66 7.12 -9.30
C LEU A 323 13.46 5.62 -9.10
N GLU A 324 12.32 5.24 -8.54
CA GLU A 324 11.96 3.84 -8.31
C GLU A 324 10.52 3.57 -8.71
N TYR A 325 10.28 2.47 -9.42
CA TYR A 325 8.95 1.96 -9.73
C TYR A 325 8.82 0.52 -9.24
N GLN A 326 7.69 0.20 -8.61
CA GLN A 326 7.28 -1.15 -8.26
C GLN A 326 5.84 -1.38 -8.73
N GLY A 327 5.64 -2.43 -9.52
CA GLY A 327 4.32 -2.89 -9.97
C GLY A 327 4.04 -4.30 -9.48
N GLU A 328 2.86 -4.54 -8.93
CA GLU A 328 2.43 -5.86 -8.50
C GLU A 328 1.05 -6.20 -9.06
N PHE A 329 0.87 -7.42 -9.58
CA PHE A 329 -0.34 -7.87 -10.28
C PHE A 329 -0.82 -9.21 -9.74
N ALA A 330 -2.09 -9.29 -9.36
CA ALA A 330 -2.61 -10.44 -8.64
C ALA A 330 -2.83 -11.69 -9.50
N ASN A 331 -2.62 -12.85 -8.87
CA ASN A 331 -3.06 -14.17 -9.33
C ASN A 331 -2.57 -14.58 -10.73
N VAL A 332 -1.35 -14.17 -11.07
CA VAL A 332 -0.70 -14.54 -12.34
C VAL A 332 -0.40 -16.05 -12.37
N LEU A 333 -0.04 -16.64 -11.23
CA LEU A 333 0.17 -18.08 -11.07
C LEU A 333 -0.49 -18.59 -9.78
N GLY A 334 -1.75 -19.03 -9.84
CA GLY A 334 -2.49 -19.44 -8.65
C GLY A 334 -2.65 -18.26 -7.68
N SER A 335 -2.19 -18.42 -6.43
CA SER A 335 -2.13 -17.38 -5.40
C SER A 335 -0.81 -16.59 -5.40
N TRP A 336 0.01 -16.72 -6.44
CA TRP A 336 1.21 -15.92 -6.64
C TRP A 336 0.91 -14.72 -7.53
N ASN A 337 1.42 -13.59 -7.11
CA ASN A 337 1.37 -12.33 -7.83
C ASN A 337 2.65 -12.13 -8.62
N LEU A 338 2.58 -11.44 -9.76
CA LEU A 338 3.74 -10.96 -10.47
C LEU A 338 4.18 -9.62 -9.87
N ALA A 339 5.45 -9.50 -9.51
CA ALA A 339 6.10 -8.23 -9.20
C ALA A 339 7.06 -7.85 -10.35
N ILE A 340 7.07 -6.58 -10.71
CA ILE A 340 8.06 -5.97 -11.59
C ILE A 340 8.58 -4.71 -10.92
N GLY A 341 9.85 -4.39 -11.14
CA GLY A 341 10.46 -3.22 -10.53
C GLY A 341 11.53 -2.59 -11.41
N GLY A 342 11.78 -1.31 -11.18
CA GLY A 342 12.88 -0.60 -11.79
C GLY A 342 13.44 0.47 -10.85
N LYS A 343 14.76 0.60 -10.79
CA LYS A 343 15.45 1.67 -10.07
C LYS A 343 16.42 2.35 -11.03
N PHE A 344 16.47 3.68 -10.93
CA PHE A 344 17.41 4.51 -11.67
C PHE A 344 18.01 5.57 -10.74
N THR A 345 19.33 5.73 -10.75
CA THR A 345 20.00 6.86 -10.10
C THR A 345 20.76 7.68 -11.13
N SER A 346 20.81 9.00 -10.91
CA SER A 346 21.62 9.90 -11.73
C SER A 346 23.13 9.66 -11.55
N PRO A 347 24.00 10.07 -12.48
CA PRO A 347 25.46 10.00 -12.31
C PRO A 347 25.98 10.69 -11.04
N ASN A 348 25.35 11.79 -10.63
CA ASN A 348 25.69 12.51 -9.40
C ASN A 348 25.16 11.85 -8.12
N TYR A 349 24.48 10.71 -8.20
CA TYR A 349 24.14 9.94 -7.02
C TYR A 349 25.42 9.31 -6.46
N ALA A 350 25.64 9.42 -5.16
CA ALA A 350 26.86 8.91 -4.54
C ALA A 350 26.58 7.90 -3.45
N THR A 351 27.48 6.94 -3.33
CA THR A 351 27.69 6.11 -2.15
C THR A 351 29.02 6.49 -1.52
N ASN A 352 29.22 6.23 -0.23
CA ASN A 352 30.55 6.43 0.36
C ASN A 352 31.40 5.16 0.25
N PHE A 353 32.73 5.32 0.23
CA PHE A 353 33.70 4.24 0.37
C PHE A 353 34.93 4.72 1.15
N PHE A 354 35.23 4.04 2.26
CA PHE A 354 36.37 4.31 3.14
C PHE A 354 37.45 3.22 3.05
N GLY A 355 37.35 2.34 2.04
CA GLY A 355 38.20 1.17 1.90
C GLY A 355 37.61 -0.05 2.61
N TYR A 356 38.22 -1.20 2.34
CA TYR A 356 37.90 -2.44 3.03
C TYR A 356 38.52 -2.46 4.43
N GLY A 357 37.74 -2.82 5.43
CA GLY A 357 38.21 -3.01 6.80
C GLY A 357 37.26 -2.51 7.88
N ASN A 358 37.47 -3.02 9.10
CA ASN A 358 36.71 -2.68 10.29
C ASN A 358 37.26 -1.49 11.07
N SER A 359 38.50 -1.07 10.78
CA SER A 359 39.17 0.06 11.42
C SER A 359 39.86 0.96 10.41
N THR A 360 39.24 1.15 9.25
CA THR A 360 39.67 2.14 8.26
C THR A 360 39.50 3.56 8.83
N LEU A 361 40.37 4.48 8.41
CA LEU A 361 40.33 5.87 8.85
C LEU A 361 39.14 6.63 8.23
N ASN A 362 38.72 7.72 8.88
CA ASN A 362 37.85 8.72 8.28
C ASN A 362 38.66 10.02 8.15
N PRO A 363 39.33 10.26 7.01
CA PRO A 363 40.23 11.40 6.83
C PRO A 363 39.56 12.74 7.12
N ASN A 364 38.28 12.88 6.75
CA ASN A 364 37.53 14.09 7.05
C ASN A 364 37.33 14.30 8.56
N ALA A 365 37.05 13.26 9.35
CA ALA A 365 36.90 13.42 10.79
C ALA A 365 38.24 13.64 11.52
N GLU A 366 39.35 13.17 10.95
CA GLU A 366 40.69 13.31 11.52
C GLU A 366 41.38 14.64 11.16
N ASP A 367 41.09 15.17 9.96
CA ASP A 367 41.72 16.37 9.41
C ASP A 367 40.75 17.12 8.46
N GLU A 368 39.77 17.80 9.07
CA GLU A 368 38.74 18.59 8.38
C GLU A 368 39.30 19.74 7.52
N ASP A 369 40.52 20.22 7.82
CA ASP A 369 41.16 21.30 7.07
C ASP A 369 41.66 20.84 5.68
N ASN A 370 42.01 19.55 5.55
CA ASN A 370 42.55 18.99 4.32
C ASN A 370 41.58 18.05 3.57
N PHE A 371 40.61 17.45 4.26
CA PHE A 371 39.67 16.51 3.64
C PHE A 371 38.22 16.91 3.91
N ASP A 372 37.46 17.11 2.84
CA ASP A 372 36.02 17.29 2.91
C ASP A 372 35.27 15.94 2.90
N LEU A 373 33.95 15.99 3.12
CA LEU A 373 33.09 14.80 3.07
C LEU A 373 33.10 14.12 1.70
N ASP A 374 33.34 14.89 0.63
CA ASP A 374 33.32 14.37 -0.73
C ASP A 374 34.52 13.49 -1.03
N TYR A 375 35.62 13.60 -0.27
CA TYR A 375 36.82 12.78 -0.46
C TYR A 375 36.52 11.27 -0.52
N ASN A 376 35.56 10.79 0.28
CA ASN A 376 35.12 9.40 0.32
C ASN A 376 33.84 9.12 -0.49
N ARG A 377 33.28 10.11 -1.20
CA ARG A 377 32.09 9.92 -2.03
C ARG A 377 32.48 9.34 -3.39
N VAL A 378 31.75 8.31 -3.79
CA VAL A 378 31.89 7.60 -5.04
C VAL A 378 30.61 7.77 -5.83
N LYS A 379 30.70 8.46 -6.97
CA LYS A 379 29.58 8.64 -7.89
C LYS A 379 29.27 7.31 -8.56
N LEU A 380 28.03 6.86 -8.40
CA LEU A 380 27.58 5.55 -8.85
C LEU A 380 26.20 5.66 -9.49
N GLY A 381 26.17 5.73 -10.81
CA GLY A 381 24.97 5.53 -11.61
C GLY A 381 24.49 4.09 -11.45
N THR A 382 23.18 3.89 -11.34
CA THR A 382 22.58 2.57 -11.19
C THR A 382 21.34 2.48 -12.04
N LEU A 383 21.26 1.44 -12.85
CA LEU A 383 20.02 0.97 -13.47
C LEU A 383 19.73 -0.43 -12.92
N SER A 384 18.54 -0.67 -12.40
CA SER A 384 18.10 -2.01 -12.01
C SER A 384 16.72 -2.29 -12.58
N LEU A 385 16.51 -3.49 -13.12
CA LEU A 385 15.24 -3.95 -13.67
C LEU A 385 14.96 -5.37 -13.19
N GLY A 386 13.85 -5.54 -12.46
CA GLY A 386 13.52 -6.80 -11.81
C GLY A 386 12.14 -7.33 -12.19
N ALA A 387 12.01 -8.66 -12.17
CA ALA A 387 10.74 -9.37 -12.22
C ALA A 387 10.75 -10.55 -11.25
N GLY A 388 9.63 -10.80 -10.59
CA GLY A 388 9.52 -11.87 -9.60
C GLY A 388 8.09 -12.27 -9.28
N LEU A 389 7.95 -13.26 -8.41
CA LEU A 389 6.69 -13.74 -7.89
C LEU A 389 6.59 -13.48 -6.39
N VAL A 390 5.41 -13.05 -5.95
CA VAL A 390 5.09 -12.74 -4.54
C VAL A 390 3.96 -13.64 -4.08
N HIS A 391 4.17 -14.34 -2.97
CA HIS A 391 3.15 -15.13 -2.28
C HIS A 391 2.92 -14.60 -0.88
N ARG A 392 1.66 -14.46 -0.49
CA ARG A 392 1.27 -14.05 0.86
C ARG A 392 0.59 -15.21 1.56
N GLY A 393 1.17 -15.64 2.68
CA GLY A 393 0.60 -16.65 3.55
C GLY A 393 -0.47 -16.07 4.48
N GLU A 394 -1.34 -16.94 4.99
CA GLU A 394 -2.50 -16.56 5.82
C GLU A 394 -2.12 -15.88 7.15
N HIS A 395 -0.92 -16.16 7.66
CA HIS A 395 -0.43 -15.61 8.93
C HIS A 395 0.45 -14.36 8.77
N GLY A 396 0.42 -13.69 7.60
CA GLY A 396 1.14 -12.44 7.37
C GLY A 396 2.59 -12.59 6.88
N GLY A 397 3.04 -13.82 6.65
CA GLY A 397 4.32 -14.09 5.97
C GLY A 397 4.23 -13.77 4.48
N VAL A 398 5.26 -13.14 3.93
CA VAL A 398 5.38 -12.81 2.50
C VAL A 398 6.65 -13.45 1.97
N PHE A 399 6.51 -14.28 0.94
CA PHE A 399 7.62 -14.90 0.25
C PHE A 399 7.75 -14.32 -1.16
N ASN A 400 8.96 -13.92 -1.53
CA ASN A 400 9.29 -13.39 -2.85
C ASN A 400 10.38 -14.24 -3.49
N ILE A 401 10.31 -14.42 -4.81
CA ILE A 401 11.38 -14.98 -5.62
C ILE A 401 11.49 -14.20 -6.91
N GLY A 402 12.70 -13.81 -7.33
CA GLY A 402 12.86 -12.95 -8.49
C GLY A 402 14.24 -12.96 -9.12
N VAL A 403 14.31 -12.32 -10.28
CA VAL A 403 15.53 -12.06 -11.04
C VAL A 403 15.62 -10.56 -11.27
N ASN A 404 16.82 -10.00 -11.17
CA ASN A 404 17.10 -8.58 -11.36
C ASN A 404 18.34 -8.40 -12.23
N TYR A 405 18.24 -7.59 -13.27
CA TYR A 405 19.39 -7.08 -14.02
C TYR A 405 19.85 -5.76 -13.39
N GLN A 406 21.15 -5.62 -13.13
CA GLN A 406 21.72 -4.40 -12.56
C GLN A 406 22.89 -3.93 -13.42
N SER A 407 22.92 -2.66 -13.79
CA SER A 407 24.12 -1.99 -14.32
C SER A 407 24.55 -0.91 -13.33
N PHE A 408 25.84 -0.88 -13.05
CA PHE A 408 26.51 0.11 -12.23
C PHE A 408 27.53 0.86 -13.07
N ASP A 409 27.43 2.19 -13.07
CA ASP A 409 28.32 3.10 -13.79
C ASP A 409 29.08 3.95 -12.76
N LEU A 410 30.38 3.70 -12.66
CA LEU A 410 31.32 4.32 -11.75
C LEU A 410 31.95 5.54 -12.44
N GLU A 411 31.66 6.74 -11.95
CA GLU A 411 32.28 7.95 -12.50
C GLU A 411 33.61 8.24 -11.78
N GLU A 412 34.72 8.08 -12.51
CA GLU A 412 36.04 8.53 -12.06
C GLU A 412 36.01 10.03 -11.72
N THR A 413 36.45 10.36 -10.52
CA THR A 413 36.52 11.75 -10.04
C THR A 413 37.90 11.99 -9.44
N GLU A 414 38.63 12.94 -10.01
CA GLU A 414 40.00 13.25 -9.59
C GLU A 414 40.07 13.65 -8.11
N GLY A 415 41.11 13.16 -7.40
CA GLY A 415 41.39 13.55 -6.02
C GLY A 415 40.46 12.90 -4.99
N ARG A 416 39.85 11.77 -5.33
CA ARG A 416 38.98 10.99 -4.43
C ARG A 416 39.69 9.76 -3.88
N PHE A 417 39.26 9.32 -2.70
CA PHE A 417 39.83 8.16 -2.03
C PHE A 417 39.77 6.88 -2.88
N ILE A 418 38.73 6.73 -3.72
CA ILE A 418 38.57 5.55 -4.59
C ILE A 418 39.77 5.33 -5.53
N GLU A 419 40.51 6.39 -5.89
CA GLU A 419 41.69 6.30 -6.76
C GLU A 419 42.82 5.46 -6.13
N THR A 420 42.90 5.35 -4.80
CA THR A 420 43.92 4.51 -4.15
C THR A 420 43.73 3.02 -4.43
N PHE A 421 42.55 2.64 -4.94
CA PHE A 421 42.19 1.27 -5.30
C PHE A 421 42.06 1.08 -6.82
N ALA A 422 42.48 2.04 -7.65
CA ALA A 422 42.39 1.96 -9.11
C ALA A 422 43.10 0.73 -9.72
N ALA A 423 44.09 0.16 -9.02
CA ALA A 423 44.78 -1.06 -9.44
C ALA A 423 44.04 -2.37 -9.08
N VAL A 424 43.03 -2.29 -8.21
CA VAL A 424 42.25 -3.42 -7.68
C VAL A 424 40.85 -3.45 -8.26
N PHE A 425 40.29 -2.29 -8.60
CA PHE A 425 38.99 -2.20 -9.28
C PHE A 425 39.11 -2.48 -10.78
N PRO A 426 38.04 -3.01 -11.41
CA PRO A 426 38.01 -3.24 -12.86
C PRO A 426 38.36 -1.95 -13.61
N SER A 427 39.08 -2.08 -14.72
CA SER A 427 39.36 -0.95 -15.62
C SER A 427 38.11 -0.39 -16.31
N ASP A 428 37.03 -1.18 -16.29
CA ASP A 428 35.75 -0.83 -16.91
C ASP A 428 34.84 -0.16 -15.88
N ASN A 429 34.50 1.10 -16.17
CA ASN A 429 33.66 1.94 -15.32
C ASN A 429 32.19 1.49 -15.29
N GLU A 430 31.75 0.67 -16.25
CA GLU A 430 30.40 0.10 -16.28
C GLU A 430 30.45 -1.43 -16.14
N ASN A 431 29.70 -1.98 -15.18
CA ASN A 431 29.54 -3.42 -15.02
C ASN A 431 28.06 -3.82 -14.91
N SER A 432 27.72 -4.90 -15.59
CA SER A 432 26.38 -5.47 -15.65
C SER A 432 26.30 -6.81 -14.92
N PHE A 433 25.22 -7.00 -14.18
CA PHE A 433 25.00 -8.16 -13.34
C PHE A 433 23.59 -8.73 -13.53
N ILE A 434 23.46 -10.03 -13.31
CA ILE A 434 22.18 -10.68 -13.06
C ILE A 434 22.16 -11.24 -11.64
N ASN A 435 21.12 -10.89 -10.90
CA ASN A 435 20.90 -11.31 -9.53
C ASN A 435 19.64 -12.18 -9.45
N THR A 436 19.74 -13.33 -8.81
CA THR A 436 18.63 -14.21 -8.47
C THR A 436 18.43 -14.19 -6.97
N GLU A 437 17.23 -13.87 -6.52
CA GLU A 437 16.93 -13.66 -5.10
C GLU A 437 15.68 -14.40 -4.67
N ALA A 438 15.67 -14.89 -3.43
CA ALA A 438 14.42 -15.12 -2.72
C ALA A 438 14.46 -14.49 -1.32
N SER A 439 13.30 -14.05 -0.86
CA SER A 439 13.15 -13.44 0.47
C SER A 439 11.87 -13.88 1.17
N TYR A 440 11.95 -13.95 2.50
CA TYR A 440 10.82 -14.14 3.38
C TYR A 440 10.74 -12.98 4.37
N VAL A 441 9.55 -12.39 4.50
CA VAL A 441 9.26 -11.30 5.43
C VAL A 441 8.06 -11.67 6.29
N PHE A 442 8.20 -11.54 7.60
CA PHE A 442 7.10 -11.59 8.55
C PHE A 442 7.09 -10.30 9.36
N GLN A 443 5.95 -9.65 9.48
CA GLN A 443 5.79 -8.44 10.28
C GLN A 443 4.47 -8.47 11.03
N ASN A 444 4.54 -8.18 12.33
CA ASN A 444 3.36 -8.01 13.17
C ASN A 444 3.65 -6.95 14.23
N SER A 445 2.75 -5.98 14.38
CA SER A 445 2.89 -4.87 15.33
C SER A 445 1.53 -4.36 15.77
N ASP A 446 1.44 -3.91 17.01
CA ASP A 446 0.22 -3.28 17.56
C ASP A 446 -0.10 -1.91 16.96
N ASN A 447 0.92 -1.16 16.54
CA ASN A 447 0.78 0.12 15.85
C ASN A 447 1.88 0.23 14.77
N PRO A 448 1.55 0.57 13.51
CA PRO A 448 2.52 0.68 12.43
C PRO A 448 3.44 1.91 12.53
N ALA A 449 2.95 3.03 13.07
CA ALA A 449 3.68 4.29 13.19
C ALA A 449 4.64 4.30 14.40
N PHE A 450 4.19 3.76 15.53
CA PHE A 450 4.98 3.62 16.75
C PHE A 450 4.68 2.28 17.43
N PRO A 451 5.34 1.18 17.00
CA PRO A 451 5.15 -0.12 17.62
C PRO A 451 5.55 -0.10 19.10
N THR A 452 4.63 -0.47 19.99
CA THR A 452 4.95 -0.72 21.41
C THR A 452 5.09 -2.21 21.70
N LEU A 453 4.54 -3.05 20.82
CA LEU A 453 4.73 -4.48 20.81
C LEU A 453 4.75 -4.95 19.36
N GLY A 454 5.85 -5.52 18.90
CA GLY A 454 5.95 -6.01 17.54
C GLY A 454 7.23 -6.75 17.24
N MET A 455 7.21 -7.47 16.13
CA MET A 455 8.35 -8.17 15.56
C MET A 455 8.35 -8.00 14.04
N LYS A 456 9.53 -7.82 13.47
CA LYS A 456 9.76 -7.96 12.03
C LYS A 456 10.93 -8.90 11.82
N PHE A 457 10.73 -9.91 11.00
CA PHE A 457 11.77 -10.83 10.57
C PHE A 457 11.89 -10.74 9.05
N LEU A 458 13.12 -10.62 8.56
CA LEU A 458 13.44 -10.67 7.14
C LEU A 458 14.60 -11.65 6.95
N MET A 459 14.49 -12.51 5.96
CA MET A 459 15.59 -13.35 5.49
C MET A 459 15.63 -13.25 3.97
N GLN A 460 16.74 -12.77 3.43
CA GLN A 460 16.97 -12.62 1.99
C GLN A 460 18.22 -13.42 1.63
N PHE A 461 18.14 -14.23 0.59
CA PHE A 461 19.31 -14.90 0.04
C PHE A 461 19.31 -14.75 -1.48
N GLY A 462 20.49 -14.69 -2.06
CA GLY A 462 20.61 -14.59 -3.50
C GLY A 462 21.97 -14.96 -4.03
N TYR A 463 22.08 -14.90 -5.35
CA TYR A 463 23.30 -15.12 -6.10
C TYR A 463 23.40 -14.07 -7.19
N THR A 464 24.55 -13.41 -7.25
CA THR A 464 24.86 -12.37 -8.23
C THR A 464 25.93 -12.90 -9.18
N HIS A 465 25.72 -12.71 -10.46
CA HIS A 465 26.65 -13.06 -11.52
C HIS A 465 26.97 -11.84 -12.37
N ASN A 466 28.26 -11.57 -12.58
CA ASN A 466 28.73 -10.54 -13.49
C ASN A 466 28.64 -11.05 -14.93
N LEU A 467 27.98 -10.27 -15.79
CA LEU A 467 27.73 -10.61 -17.19
C LEU A 467 28.93 -10.32 -18.10
N ASP A 468 29.89 -9.54 -17.61
CA ASP A 468 31.06 -9.07 -18.35
C ASP A 468 32.31 -9.94 -18.10
N ASN A 469 32.48 -10.50 -16.90
CA ASN A 469 33.71 -11.22 -16.52
C ASN A 469 33.51 -12.56 -15.77
N SER A 470 32.32 -13.16 -15.85
CA SER A 470 31.95 -14.47 -15.27
C SER A 470 32.01 -14.60 -13.74
N ASN A 471 32.46 -13.57 -13.03
CA ASN A 471 32.50 -13.50 -11.59
C ASN A 471 31.12 -13.76 -10.98
N GLY A 472 31.08 -14.28 -9.75
CA GLY A 472 29.81 -14.38 -9.05
C GLY A 472 29.95 -14.79 -7.60
N PHE A 473 28.97 -14.40 -6.79
CA PHE A 473 28.97 -14.65 -5.36
C PHE A 473 27.54 -14.86 -4.85
N GLY A 474 27.41 -15.65 -3.79
CA GLY A 474 26.16 -15.80 -3.05
C GLY A 474 26.08 -14.83 -1.89
N TYR A 475 24.88 -14.49 -1.43
CA TYR A 475 24.71 -13.68 -0.22
C TYR A 475 23.51 -14.10 0.63
N LEU A 476 23.57 -13.81 1.93
CA LEU A 476 22.52 -14.03 2.92
C LEU A 476 22.41 -12.81 3.85
N ILE A 477 21.22 -12.23 3.95
CA ILE A 477 20.92 -11.03 4.74
C ILE A 477 19.73 -11.33 5.67
N PRO A 478 19.98 -11.79 6.92
CA PRO A 478 18.96 -11.87 7.95
C PRO A 478 18.81 -10.53 8.69
N SER A 479 17.58 -10.16 9.04
CA SER A 479 17.25 -9.04 9.92
C SER A 479 16.14 -9.44 10.89
N LEU A 480 16.28 -9.03 12.14
CA LEU A 480 15.30 -9.26 13.20
C LEU A 480 15.13 -7.99 14.03
N ASP A 481 13.89 -7.53 14.10
CA ASP A 481 13.49 -6.31 14.77
C ASP A 481 12.44 -6.66 15.84
N PHE A 482 12.57 -6.09 17.03
CA PHE A 482 11.59 -6.20 18.11
C PHE A 482 11.25 -4.83 18.68
N ALA A 483 9.99 -4.66 19.06
CA ALA A 483 9.56 -3.62 19.98
C ALA A 483 8.83 -4.28 21.14
N TYR A 484 9.21 -3.93 22.36
CA TYR A 484 8.61 -4.50 23.57
C TYR A 484 8.40 -3.40 24.62
N ARG A 485 7.14 -3.19 24.98
CA ARG A 485 6.74 -2.30 26.07
C ARG A 485 7.29 -2.83 27.40
N LEU A 486 8.11 -2.04 28.06
CA LEU A 486 8.68 -2.36 29.37
C LEU A 486 7.70 -2.05 30.52
N VAL A 487 6.65 -1.28 30.23
CA VAL A 487 5.58 -0.95 31.18
C VAL A 487 4.21 -1.17 30.53
N PRO A 488 3.17 -1.55 31.30
CA PRO A 488 1.84 -1.85 30.73
C PRO A 488 1.23 -0.71 29.91
N SER A 489 1.55 0.54 30.25
CA SER A 489 1.07 1.74 29.53
C SER A 489 1.65 1.92 28.13
N GLY A 490 2.72 1.21 27.77
CA GLY A 490 3.46 1.44 26.53
C GLY A 490 4.29 2.73 26.52
N ALA A 491 4.35 3.46 27.64
CA ALA A 491 5.11 4.71 27.73
C ALA A 491 6.62 4.49 27.63
N LEU A 492 7.13 3.34 28.06
CA LEU A 492 8.53 2.96 27.93
C LEU A 492 8.63 1.70 27.08
N VAL A 493 9.38 1.78 25.98
CA VAL A 493 9.53 0.70 24.99
C VAL A 493 11.01 0.44 24.74
N PHE A 494 11.41 -0.82 24.82
CA PHE A 494 12.69 -1.26 24.31
C PHE A 494 12.49 -1.70 22.86
N ALA A 495 13.23 -1.09 21.93
CA ALA A 495 13.22 -1.47 20.53
C ALA A 495 14.62 -1.86 20.09
N THR A 496 14.77 -2.97 19.38
CA THR A 496 16.07 -3.42 18.93
C THR A 496 15.98 -4.01 17.53
N LYS A 497 17.03 -3.81 16.74
CA LYS A 497 17.20 -4.39 15.41
C LYS A 497 18.58 -5.00 15.32
N SER A 498 18.66 -6.25 14.87
CA SER A 498 19.91 -6.94 14.55
C SER A 498 19.88 -7.34 13.08
N LYS A 499 20.93 -7.03 12.33
CA LYS A 499 21.04 -7.36 10.91
C LYS A 499 22.44 -7.87 10.59
N ALA A 500 22.53 -8.89 9.75
CA ALA A 500 23.78 -9.33 9.14
C ALA A 500 23.71 -9.21 7.61
N HIS A 501 24.87 -9.11 6.97
CA HIS A 501 25.04 -9.26 5.53
C HIS A 501 26.25 -10.18 5.34
N LEU A 502 26.03 -11.35 4.77
CA LEU A 502 27.04 -12.38 4.59
C LEU A 502 27.25 -12.65 3.10
N ASN A 503 28.45 -12.43 2.58
CA ASN A 503 28.82 -12.79 1.22
C ASN A 503 29.61 -14.11 1.21
N PHE A 504 29.31 -14.95 0.21
CA PHE A 504 29.93 -16.24 -0.04
C PHE A 504 30.65 -16.19 -1.40
N GLY A 505 31.97 -16.27 -1.37
CA GLY A 505 32.84 -15.97 -2.51
C GLY A 505 33.51 -14.61 -2.36
N ASP A 506 34.51 -14.35 -3.22
CA ASP A 506 35.37 -13.16 -3.17
C ASP A 506 35.16 -12.24 -4.38
N ASP A 507 34.29 -12.64 -5.31
CA ASP A 507 34.11 -11.97 -6.60
C ASP A 507 33.03 -10.87 -6.55
N PHE A 508 32.87 -10.22 -5.39
CA PHE A 508 31.95 -9.10 -5.21
C PHE A 508 32.69 -7.77 -5.40
N GLU A 509 31.98 -6.77 -5.95
CA GLU A 509 32.50 -5.42 -6.08
C GLU A 509 32.27 -4.60 -4.80
N PHE A 510 32.99 -3.49 -4.59
CA PHE A 510 32.87 -2.70 -3.34
C PHE A 510 31.45 -2.18 -3.10
N TYR A 511 30.70 -1.87 -4.17
CA TYR A 511 29.31 -1.44 -4.10
C TYR A 511 28.31 -2.59 -3.86
N GLN A 512 28.78 -3.84 -3.91
CA GLN A 512 28.05 -5.07 -3.55
C GLN A 512 28.49 -5.65 -2.19
N ALA A 513 29.60 -5.14 -1.64
CA ALA A 513 30.16 -5.57 -0.38
C ALA A 513 29.22 -5.31 0.80
N ALA A 514 29.39 -6.08 1.87
CA ALA A 514 28.69 -5.85 3.12
C ALA A 514 29.20 -4.55 3.78
N SER A 515 28.30 -3.63 4.09
CA SER A 515 28.64 -2.36 4.73
C SER A 515 27.70 -1.98 5.88
N ILE A 516 28.21 -1.19 6.82
CA ILE A 516 27.45 -0.62 7.96
C ILE A 516 27.80 0.86 8.14
N GLY A 517 26.87 1.62 8.70
CA GLY A 517 27.04 3.07 8.94
C GLY A 517 25.79 3.88 8.59
N GLY A 518 25.47 4.86 9.43
CA GLY A 518 24.38 5.81 9.21
C GLY A 518 22.99 5.17 9.08
N ASN A 519 22.50 5.08 7.84
CA ASN A 519 21.17 4.55 7.53
C ASN A 519 21.05 3.01 7.65
N ASP A 520 22.17 2.28 7.69
CA ASP A 520 22.19 0.82 7.88
C ASP A 520 22.89 0.42 9.19
N GLY A 521 22.36 0.96 10.30
CA GLY A 521 22.92 0.81 11.64
C GLY A 521 24.09 1.76 11.90
N MET A 522 24.66 1.71 13.11
CA MET A 522 25.83 2.52 13.49
C MET A 522 25.59 4.02 13.25
N ARG A 523 24.53 4.57 13.86
CA ARG A 523 23.95 5.88 13.52
C ARG A 523 24.87 7.08 13.75
N GLY A 524 25.88 6.93 14.59
CA GLY A 524 26.93 7.94 14.81
C GLY A 524 27.94 8.05 13.66
N TYR A 525 28.03 7.04 12.80
CA TYR A 525 28.99 7.01 11.70
C TYR A 525 28.34 7.44 10.36
N ARG A 526 29.16 7.83 9.40
CA ARG A 526 28.75 8.14 8.02
C ARG A 526 28.09 6.93 7.34
N ASN A 527 27.28 7.17 6.31
CA ASN A 527 26.73 6.10 5.48
C ASN A 527 27.88 5.25 4.89
N GLN A 528 27.74 3.91 4.87
CA GLN A 528 28.78 2.96 4.39
C GLN A 528 30.18 3.17 4.99
N ARG A 529 30.26 3.55 6.28
CA ARG A 529 31.53 3.87 6.94
C ARG A 529 32.52 2.71 6.99
N PHE A 530 32.03 1.50 7.17
CA PHE A 530 32.83 0.28 7.22
C PHE A 530 32.34 -0.69 6.16
N THR A 531 33.26 -1.23 5.36
CA THR A 531 32.96 -2.11 4.23
C THR A 531 33.82 -3.37 4.33
N GLY A 532 33.22 -4.53 4.10
CA GLY A 532 33.89 -5.82 4.13
C GLY A 532 33.11 -6.90 3.38
N LYS A 533 33.59 -8.12 3.46
CA LYS A 533 32.90 -9.29 2.90
C LYS A 533 31.64 -9.62 3.69
N ASN A 534 31.73 -9.56 5.02
CA ASN A 534 30.61 -9.80 5.92
C ASN A 534 30.43 -8.62 6.87
N ALA A 535 29.21 -8.39 7.33
CA ALA A 535 28.91 -7.37 8.31
C ALA A 535 27.80 -7.79 9.26
N PHE A 536 27.83 -7.25 10.47
CA PHE A 536 26.77 -7.37 11.47
C PHE A 536 26.65 -6.06 12.24
N TYR A 537 25.42 -5.68 12.55
CA TYR A 537 25.16 -4.65 13.55
C TYR A 537 23.92 -4.98 14.37
N GLN A 538 23.88 -4.36 15.55
CA GLN A 538 22.71 -4.26 16.38
C GLN A 538 22.51 -2.81 16.82
N SER A 539 21.28 -2.33 16.65
CA SER A 539 20.82 -1.02 17.13
C SER A 539 19.72 -1.21 18.17
N SER A 540 19.90 -0.67 19.36
CA SER A 540 18.95 -0.78 20.45
C SER A 540 18.56 0.60 20.98
N ASP A 541 17.26 0.85 21.13
CA ASP A 541 16.68 2.08 21.64
C ASP A 541 15.85 1.82 22.90
N LEU A 542 16.03 2.68 23.90
CA LEU A 542 15.06 2.88 24.96
C LEU A 542 14.22 4.12 24.63
N ARG A 543 12.94 3.92 24.31
CA ARG A 543 12.01 4.95 23.86
C ARG A 543 11.05 5.31 24.98
N TRP A 544 10.98 6.58 25.33
CA TRP A 544 10.01 7.13 26.29
C TRP A 544 9.00 8.00 25.57
N ASN A 545 7.78 7.48 25.41
CA ASN A 545 6.62 8.20 24.90
C ASN A 545 5.97 8.98 26.07
N PHE A 546 5.83 10.30 25.92
CA PHE A 546 5.21 11.19 26.90
C PHE A 546 3.69 11.05 26.97
N GLY A 547 3.13 10.13 26.18
CA GLY A 547 1.71 9.88 26.09
C GLY A 547 1.04 10.75 25.03
N ARG A 548 -0.17 10.33 24.68
CA ARG A 548 -1.01 10.98 23.68
C ARG A 548 -1.60 12.28 24.23
N LYS A 549 -1.19 13.41 23.67
CA LYS A 549 -1.77 14.72 23.96
C LYS A 549 -2.86 15.02 22.93
N LYS A 550 -4.06 15.31 23.42
CA LYS A 550 -5.15 15.82 22.57
C LYS A 550 -4.84 17.28 22.24
N THR A 551 -4.61 17.57 20.97
CA THR A 551 -4.60 18.95 20.47
C THR A 551 -5.95 19.28 19.83
N SER A 552 -6.16 20.53 19.45
CA SER A 552 -7.36 20.95 18.72
C SER A 552 -7.48 20.33 17.32
N LEU A 553 -6.37 19.84 16.74
CA LEU A 553 -6.33 19.26 15.39
C LEU A 553 -6.33 17.73 15.44
N PHE A 554 -5.34 17.14 16.10
CA PHE A 554 -5.19 15.68 16.20
C PHE A 554 -4.46 15.25 17.47
N PRO A 555 -4.60 13.98 17.89
CA PRO A 555 -3.74 13.43 18.90
C PRO A 555 -2.29 13.42 18.44
N ILE A 556 -1.42 14.01 19.25
CA ILE A 556 0.03 13.99 19.03
C ILE A 556 0.66 13.16 20.13
N GLU A 557 1.51 12.25 19.73
CA GLU A 557 2.43 11.52 20.59
C GLU A 557 3.83 12.08 20.37
N THR A 558 4.49 12.41 21.45
CA THR A 558 5.86 12.93 21.42
C THR A 558 6.68 12.13 22.40
N GLY A 559 7.96 11.95 22.12
CA GLY A 559 8.83 11.29 23.07
C GLY A 559 10.30 11.50 22.77
N LEU A 560 11.10 10.92 23.64
CA LEU A 560 12.54 10.86 23.50
C LEU A 560 12.96 9.41 23.34
N PHE A 561 14.12 9.21 22.73
CA PHE A 561 14.79 7.91 22.77
C PHE A 561 16.27 8.10 23.06
N ALA A 562 16.85 7.13 23.76
CA ALA A 562 18.28 6.95 23.88
C ALA A 562 18.65 5.65 23.16
N GLY A 563 19.68 5.68 22.33
CA GLY A 563 20.09 4.57 21.49
C GLY A 563 21.54 4.20 21.68
N PHE A 564 21.84 2.92 21.51
CA PHE A 564 23.19 2.37 21.45
C PHE A 564 23.28 1.42 20.26
N ASP A 565 24.32 1.59 19.46
CA ASP A 565 24.62 0.76 18.30
C ASP A 565 25.97 0.09 18.47
N VAL A 566 26.06 -1.15 18.03
CA VAL A 566 27.29 -1.93 17.98
C VAL A 566 27.37 -2.68 16.65
N GLY A 567 28.54 -2.71 16.03
CA GLY A 567 28.69 -3.31 14.71
C GLY A 567 30.13 -3.57 14.32
N ARG A 568 30.28 -4.49 13.36
CA ARG A 568 31.58 -4.92 12.86
C ARG A 568 31.45 -5.40 11.42
N VAL A 569 32.51 -5.21 10.65
CA VAL A 569 32.71 -5.88 9.36
C VAL A 569 33.89 -6.87 9.44
N TRP A 570 33.88 -7.85 8.56
CA TRP A 570 34.96 -8.82 8.38
C TRP A 570 35.36 -8.83 6.92
N VAL A 571 36.65 -8.88 6.68
CA VAL A 571 37.21 -8.89 5.32
C VAL A 571 38.48 -9.71 5.28
N ASP A 572 38.77 -10.28 4.13
CA ASP A 572 39.98 -11.05 3.87
C ASP A 572 41.19 -10.10 3.68
N ASP A 573 42.36 -10.51 4.19
CA ASP A 573 43.54 -9.63 4.29
C ASP A 573 44.07 -9.16 2.92
N ASN A 574 43.76 -9.89 1.85
CA ASN A 574 44.14 -9.53 0.47
C ASN A 574 43.41 -8.30 -0.07
N LEU A 575 42.29 -7.89 0.52
CA LEU A 575 41.53 -6.69 0.13
C LEU A 575 41.93 -5.43 0.91
N LEU A 576 42.74 -5.58 1.95
CA LEU A 576 43.12 -4.49 2.85
C LEU A 576 44.29 -3.66 2.27
N LEU A 577 44.20 -2.34 2.41
CA LEU A 577 45.36 -1.47 2.19
C LEU A 577 46.40 -1.59 3.31
N ASN A 578 45.95 -1.90 4.52
CA ASN A 578 46.78 -2.08 5.69
C ASN A 578 46.21 -3.24 6.54
N PRO A 579 47.02 -4.27 6.88
CA PRO A 579 46.57 -5.36 7.73
C PRO A 579 45.97 -4.93 9.09
N THR A 580 46.39 -3.77 9.61
CA THR A 580 45.83 -3.24 10.88
C THR A 580 44.37 -2.78 10.75
N PHE A 581 43.82 -2.67 9.54
CA PHE A 581 42.42 -2.31 9.32
C PHE A 581 41.45 -3.47 9.58
N ASN A 582 41.93 -4.67 9.89
CA ASN A 582 41.12 -5.84 10.25
C ASN A 582 41.03 -6.09 11.77
N ASP A 583 40.94 -5.02 12.56
CA ASP A 583 40.88 -5.14 14.02
C ASP A 583 39.67 -5.98 14.48
N GLU A 584 39.86 -6.73 15.56
CA GLU A 584 38.82 -7.55 16.19
C GLU A 584 37.80 -6.76 17.01
N GLN A 585 38.05 -5.47 17.24
CA GLN A 585 37.17 -4.59 18.02
C GLN A 585 35.79 -4.39 17.40
N TRP A 586 34.82 -4.13 18.26
CA TRP A 586 33.47 -3.73 17.86
C TRP A 586 33.39 -2.22 17.81
N ASN A 587 32.91 -1.68 16.68
CA ASN A 587 32.59 -0.26 16.59
C ASN A 587 31.30 0.01 17.36
N THR A 588 31.21 1.16 18.03
CA THR A 588 30.04 1.53 18.82
C THR A 588 29.62 2.97 18.57
N SER A 589 28.32 3.25 18.71
CA SER A 589 27.84 4.63 18.77
C SER A 589 26.72 4.76 19.78
N VAL A 590 26.64 5.91 20.44
CA VAL A 590 25.63 6.19 21.46
C VAL A 590 25.01 7.53 21.19
N GLY A 591 23.70 7.64 21.39
CA GLY A 591 22.99 8.86 21.07
C GLY A 591 21.56 8.84 21.53
N GLY A 592 20.80 9.75 20.97
CA GLY A 592 19.39 9.84 21.25
C GLY A 592 18.71 10.85 20.36
N GLY A 593 17.44 11.07 20.63
CA GLY A 593 16.65 11.95 19.80
C GLY A 593 15.26 12.18 20.32
N PHE A 594 14.54 12.98 19.55
CA PHE A 594 13.14 13.30 19.74
C PHE A 594 12.34 12.68 18.60
N PHE A 595 11.15 12.19 18.92
CA PHE A 595 10.18 11.76 17.92
C PHE A 595 8.83 12.40 18.16
N VAL A 596 8.11 12.59 17.06
CA VAL A 596 6.71 13.01 17.05
C VAL A 596 5.93 12.07 16.14
N ASN A 597 4.75 11.66 16.58
CA ASN A 597 3.78 10.94 15.80
C ASN A 597 2.44 11.69 15.91
N ALA A 598 1.87 12.05 14.76
CA ALA A 598 0.61 12.75 14.65
C ALA A 598 -0.41 11.84 13.98
N ALA A 599 -1.43 11.46 14.76
CA ALA A 599 -2.53 10.60 14.34
C ALA A 599 -2.13 9.28 13.66
N ASP A 600 -0.93 8.75 13.92
CA ASP A 600 -0.40 7.54 13.27
C ASP A 600 -0.23 7.69 11.74
N PHE A 601 -0.30 8.93 11.21
CA PHE A 601 -0.17 9.25 9.78
C PHE A 601 1.07 10.08 9.45
N VAL A 602 1.60 10.86 10.40
CA VAL A 602 2.80 11.67 10.21
C VAL A 602 3.76 11.39 11.34
N SER A 603 5.01 11.10 11.00
CA SER A 603 6.05 10.83 11.98
C SER A 603 7.27 11.63 11.62
N GLY A 604 7.88 12.19 12.64
CA GLY A 604 9.10 12.94 12.55
C GLY A 604 10.07 12.42 13.59
N SER A 605 11.35 12.39 13.22
CA SER A 605 12.43 12.13 14.16
C SER A 605 13.56 13.13 13.94
N LEU A 606 14.21 13.47 15.05
CA LEU A 606 15.45 14.21 15.10
C LEU A 606 16.40 13.43 16.00
N SER A 607 17.64 13.23 15.58
CA SER A 607 18.61 12.38 16.27
C SER A 607 20.01 12.97 16.23
N LEU A 608 20.75 12.72 17.31
CA LEU A 608 22.16 13.06 17.46
C LEU A 608 22.88 11.85 18.08
N PHE A 609 23.86 11.31 17.37
CA PHE A 609 24.66 10.18 17.81
C PHE A 609 26.14 10.54 17.80
N ASN A 610 26.88 10.04 18.79
CA ASN A 610 28.32 10.19 18.91
C ASN A 610 29.00 8.84 18.66
N SER A 611 30.13 8.88 17.97
CA SER A 611 31.07 7.76 17.83
C SER A 611 32.52 8.29 17.82
N ASP A 612 33.47 7.43 17.48
CA ASP A 612 34.88 7.83 17.31
C ASP A 612 35.07 8.80 16.12
N ASP A 613 34.13 8.82 15.17
CA ASP A 613 34.08 9.78 14.06
C ASP A 613 33.43 11.13 14.47
N GLY A 614 33.02 11.28 15.74
CA GLY A 614 32.39 12.49 16.27
C GLY A 614 30.85 12.46 16.27
N LEU A 615 30.25 13.66 16.24
CA LEU A 615 28.80 13.85 16.34
C LEU A 615 28.11 13.84 14.97
N ARG A 616 27.06 13.04 14.83
CA ARG A 616 26.23 12.96 13.62
C ARG A 616 24.78 13.31 13.90
N PHE A 617 24.30 14.34 13.21
CA PHE A 617 22.92 14.79 13.22
C PHE A 617 22.12 14.14 12.08
N ALA A 618 20.88 13.74 12.34
CA ALA A 618 19.95 13.32 11.29
C ALA A 618 18.50 13.64 11.65
N PHE A 619 17.69 13.95 10.64
CA PHE A 619 16.25 14.12 10.80
C PHE A 619 15.47 13.46 9.65
N ALA A 620 14.25 13.03 9.93
CA ALA A 620 13.34 12.51 8.93
C ALA A 620 11.91 12.92 9.27
N VAL A 621 11.13 13.22 8.24
CA VAL A 621 9.67 13.45 8.32
C VAL A 621 9.03 12.62 7.22
N GLY A 622 8.22 11.65 7.64
CA GLY A 622 7.47 10.75 6.76
C GLY A 622 5.97 10.85 6.98
N PHE A 623 5.21 10.54 5.93
CA PHE A 623 3.76 10.45 5.96
C PHE A 623 3.33 9.04 5.53
N GLY A 624 2.41 8.40 6.25
CA GLY A 624 1.85 7.08 5.93
C GLY A 624 2.86 5.93 6.10
N PHE A 625 2.77 5.21 7.23
CA PHE A 625 3.66 4.08 7.60
C PHE A 625 3.13 2.73 7.13
#